data_AF-A0A0G1BRQ1-F1
#
_entry.id   AF-A0A0G1BRQ1-F1
#
_cell.length_a   1.000
_cell.length_b   1.000
_cell.length_c   1.000
_cell.angle_alpha   90.00
_cell.angle_beta   90.00
_cell.angle_gamma   90.00
#
_symmetry.space_group_name_H-M   'P 1'
#
loop_
_entity.id
_entity.type
_entity.pdbx_description
1 polymer ?
#
loop_
_entity_poly.entity_id
_entity_poly.type
_entity_poly.pdbx_seq_one_letter_code
_entity_poly.pdbx_strand_id
1 'polypeptide(L)' 'MGWVEEIPGVNTQGRTLKETKENLKDALNLILETNRLLSRSAGKSTREMIIVSNK' A
#
# COMPACT_ATOMS: atom_id res chain seq x y z
N MET A 1 -15.51 8.31 -7.27
CA MET A 1 -14.05 8.21 -6.99
C MET A 1 -13.89 7.75 -5.56
N GLY A 2 -12.84 6.98 -5.26
CA GLY A 2 -12.49 6.57 -3.90
C GLY A 2 -11.00 6.23 -3.80
N TRP A 3 -10.48 6.20 -2.57
CA TRP A 3 -9.09 5.86 -2.25
C TRP A 3 -8.99 5.23 -0.86
N VAL A 4 -7.87 4.58 -0.56
CA VAL A 4 -7.50 4.11 0.79
C VAL A 4 -6.49 5.09 1.37
N GLU A 5 -6.85 5.79 2.44
CA GLU A 5 -6.02 6.86 3.02
C GLU A 5 -4.67 6.35 3.53
N GLU A 6 -4.64 5.14 4.06
CA GLU A 6 -3.47 4.51 4.65
C GLU A 6 -2.50 3.92 3.62
N ILE A 7 -2.94 3.78 2.36
CA ILE A 7 -2.15 3.10 1.31
C ILE A 7 -2.08 3.99 0.06
N PRO A 8 -1.02 4.80 -0.07
CA PRO A 8 -0.78 5.61 -1.25
C PRO A 8 -0.81 4.78 -2.54
N GLY A 9 -1.46 5.30 -3.58
CA GLY A 9 -1.60 4.64 -4.88
C GLY A 9 -2.79 3.69 -5.01
N VAL A 10 -3.55 3.44 -3.93
CA VAL A 10 -4.83 2.73 -4.01
C VAL A 10 -5.95 3.76 -4.21
N ASN A 11 -6.17 4.15 -5.46
CA ASN A 11 -7.23 5.09 -5.86
C ASN A 11 -7.94 4.61 -7.13
N THR A 12 -9.27 4.66 -7.14
CA THR A 12 -10.06 4.23 -8.30
C THR A 12 -11.32 5.08 -8.50
N GLN A 13 -11.98 4.87 -9.63
CA GLN A 13 -13.27 5.46 -9.97
C GLN A 13 -14.20 4.36 -10.47
N GLY A 14 -15.52 4.61 -10.40
CA GLY A 14 -16.56 3.73 -10.89
C GLY A 14 -17.86 4.50 -11.04
N ARG A 15 -18.77 4.00 -11.89
CA ARG A 15 -20.10 4.58 -12.14
C ARG A 15 -21.02 4.42 -10.93
N THR A 16 -20.75 3.43 -10.07
CA THR A 16 -21.49 3.19 -8.83
C THR A 16 -20.55 3.04 -7.63
N LEU A 17 -21.11 3.15 -6.42
CA LEU A 17 -20.37 2.88 -5.19
C LEU A 17 -19.89 1.41 -5.13
N LYS A 18 -20.71 0.47 -5.60
CA LYS A 18 -20.35 -0.96 -5.64
C LYS A 18 -19.15 -1.18 -6.57
N GLU A 19 -19.20 -0.64 -7.78
CA GLU A 19 -18.09 -0.73 -8.74
C GLU A 19 -16.82 -0.08 -8.18
N THR A 20 -16.93 1.12 -7.59
CA THR A 20 -15.79 1.79 -6.96
C THR A 20 -15.16 0.93 -5.86
N LYS A 21 -15.98 0.25 -5.04
CA LYS A 21 -15.50 -0.65 -3.98
C LYS A 21 -14.81 -1.90 -4.51
N GLU A 22 -15.35 -2.54 -5.56
CA GLU A 22 -14.69 -3.70 -6.18
C GLU A 22 -13.37 -3.28 -6.83
N ASN A 23 -13.36 -2.17 -7.58
CA ASN A 23 -12.13 -1.62 -8.16
C ASN A 23 -11.07 -1.31 -7.09
N LEU A 24 -11.47 -0.78 -5.93
CA LEU A 24 -10.55 -0.53 -4.81
C LEU A 24 -9.92 -1.82 -4.25
N LYS A 25 -10.67 -2.92 -4.18
CA LYS A 25 -10.10 -4.22 -3.74
C LYS A 25 -9.05 -4.72 -4.73
N ASP A 26 -9.32 -4.61 -6.02
CA ASP A 26 -8.38 -5.03 -7.06
C ASP A 26 -7.11 -4.18 -7.04
N ALA A 27 -7.25 -2.85 -6.94
CA ALA A 27 -6.12 -1.93 -6.82
C ALA A 27 -5.29 -2.21 -5.55
N LEU A 28 -5.94 -2.46 -4.41
CA LEU A 28 -5.27 -2.82 -3.17
C LEU A 28 -4.44 -4.10 -3.32
N ASN A 29 -5.03 -5.15 -3.90
CA ASN A 29 -4.34 -6.42 -4.14
C ASN A 29 -3.11 -6.23 -5.03
N LEU A 30 -3.25 -5.48 -6.13
CA LEU A 30 -2.15 -5.18 -7.04
C LEU A 30 -1.00 -4.44 -6.34
N ILE A 31 -1.31 -3.40 -5.57
CA ILE A 31 -0.30 -2.61 -4.85
C ILE A 31 0.43 -3.49 -3.82
N LEU A 32 -0.30 -4.28 -3.03
CA LEU A 32 0.32 -5.17 -2.03
C LEU A 32 1.20 -6.24 -2.68
N GLU A 33 0.75 -6.85 -3.77
CA GLU A 33 1.54 -7.85 -4.48
C GLU A 33 2.81 -7.24 -5.10
N THR A 34 2.68 -6.08 -5.75
CA THR A 34 3.81 -5.37 -6.35
C THR A 34 4.83 -4.99 -5.29
N ASN A 35 4.39 -4.42 -4.18
CA ASN A 35 5.27 -4.05 -3.07
C ASN A 35 5.95 -5.27 -2.45
N ARG A 36 5.26 -6.41 -2.34
CA ARG A 36 5.85 -7.68 -1.86
C ARG A 36 6.92 -8.18 -2.82
N LEU A 37 6.71 -8.12 -4.13
CA LEU A 37 7.69 -8.51 -5.13
C LEU A 37 8.92 -7.59 -5.09
N LEU A 38 8.71 -6.28 -5.06
CA LEU A 38 9.79 -5.29 -4.95
C LEU A 38 10.58 -5.44 -3.66
N SER A 39 9.92 -5.71 -2.53
CA SER A 39 10.60 -5.93 -1.25
C SER A 39 11.47 -7.19 -1.27
N ARG A 40 11.08 -8.22 -2.03
CA ARG A 40 11.89 -9.44 -2.19
C ARG A 40 13.09 -9.21 -3.11
N SER A 41 12.95 -8.37 -4.14
CA SER A 41 14.04 -8.07 -5.08
C SER A 41 15.02 -7.01 -4.56
N ALA A 42 14.59 -6.12 -3.66
CA ALA A 42 15.41 -5.02 -3.11
C ALA A 42 16.50 -5.45 -2.10
N GLY A 43 16.67 -6.74 -1.84
CA GLY A 43 17.66 -7.26 -0.89
C GLY A 43 17.23 -7.15 0.58
N LYS A 44 18.05 -7.68 1.50
CA LYS A 44 17.73 -7.67 2.94
C LYS A 44 17.77 -6.25 3.50
N SER A 45 16.70 -5.83 4.17
CA SER A 45 16.70 -4.58 4.92
C SER A 45 17.62 -4.68 6.14
N THR A 46 18.58 -3.76 6.25
CA THR A 46 19.38 -3.60 7.47
C THR A 46 18.57 -2.78 8.47
N ARG A 47 18.29 -3.38 9.63
CA ARG A 47 17.64 -2.67 10.74
C ARG A 47 18.70 -2.28 11.76
N GLU A 48 18.79 -0.99 12.06
CA GLU A 48 19.66 -0.47 13.10
C GLU A 48 18.83 -0.06 14.31
N MET A 49 19.37 -0.30 15.51
CA MET A 49 18.73 0.08 16.75
C MET A 49 19.05 1.55 17.05
N ILE A 50 18.02 2.39 17.13
CA ILE A 50 18.17 3.78 17.56
C ILE A 50 17.80 3.86 19.04
N ILE A 51 18.75 4.26 19.89
CA ILE A 51 18.49 4.57 21.29
C ILE A 51 18.05 6.02 21.37
N VAL A 52 16.78 6.25 21.70
CA VAL A 52 16.26 7.61 21.95
C VAL A 52 16.47 7.93 23.44
N SER A 53 17.33 8.91 23.72
CA SER A 53 17.50 9.43 25.08
C SER A 53 16.52 10.59 25.28
N ASN A 54 15.55 10.43 26.18
CA ASN A 54 14.68 11.53 26.61
C ASN A 54 15.50 12.49 27.49
N LYS A 55 15.48 13.77 27.13
CA LYS A 55 16.00 14.86 27.96
C LYS A 55 14.86 15.55 28.70
#